data_AF-A0A453KEI6-F1
#
_entry.id   AF-A0A453KEI6-F1
#
_cell.length_a   1.000
_cell.length_b   1.000
_cell.length_c   1.000
_cell.angle_alpha   90.00
_cell.angle_beta   90.00
_cell.angle_gamma   90.00
#
_symmetry.space_group_name_H-M   'P 1'
#
loop_
_entity.id
_entity.type
_entity.pdbx_description
1 polymer ?
#
loop_
_entity_poly.entity_id
_entity_poly.type
_entity_poly.pdbx_seq_one_letter_code
_entity_poly.pdbx_strand_id
1 'polypeptide(L)'
;FDARRFMERMRGKRLMFVGDSLNRNQFYSLVCMVQSILSKGRKKVVKRGSNTIFHAKEYRATLEFYWAPFLVESNSDDPNIHSIEHRIIRPERIEGHAQYWRGVDYLIFDTYIWWMNTADIKVRRPDSRSWSEHDEVPRIEAYGRVLKTWSDWLNENIDPARTSVFFMTISPIHIR
;
A
#
# COMPACT_ATOMS: atom_id res chain seq x y z
N PHE A 1 1.94 0.10 24.72
CA PHE A 1 2.84 0.47 23.61
C PHE A 1 3.86 1.47 24.12
N ASP A 2 5.15 1.30 23.78
CA ASP A 2 6.21 2.27 24.12
C ASP A 2 6.76 2.87 22.83
N ALA A 3 6.47 4.14 22.60
CA ALA A 3 6.85 4.86 21.40
C ALA A 3 8.38 5.04 21.28
N ARG A 4 9.11 5.23 22.38
CA ARG A 4 10.58 5.41 22.34
C ARG A 4 11.23 4.11 21.94
N ARG A 5 10.84 3.01 22.58
CA ARG A 5 11.35 1.67 22.24
C ARG A 5 11.06 1.30 20.79
N PHE A 6 9.87 1.63 20.28
CA PHE A 6 9.53 1.45 18.87
C PHE A 6 10.44 2.28 17.96
N MET A 7 10.57 3.58 18.23
CA MET A 7 11.37 4.47 17.38
C MET A 7 12.87 4.15 17.41
N GLU A 8 13.41 3.66 18.53
CA GLU A 8 14.79 3.14 18.57
C GLU A 8 15.00 1.94 17.65
N ARG A 9 14.03 1.01 17.59
CA ARG A 9 14.09 -0.11 16.63
C ARG A 9 13.98 0.33 15.18
N MET A 10 13.29 1.45 14.94
CA MET A 10 13.16 2.11 13.64
C MET A 10 14.33 3.01 13.27
N ARG A 11 15.33 3.18 14.15
CA ARG A 11 16.44 4.10 13.91
C ARG A 11 17.18 3.74 12.62
N GLY A 12 17.26 4.70 11.70
CA GLY A 12 17.90 4.51 10.39
C GLY A 12 17.07 3.70 9.38
N LYS A 13 15.80 3.39 9.68
CA LYS A 13 14.96 2.49 8.88
C LYS A 13 13.73 3.17 8.29
N ARG A 14 13.17 2.52 7.28
CA ARG A 14 11.94 2.87 6.58
C ARG A 14 10.87 1.81 6.85
N LEU A 15 9.69 2.23 7.29
CA LEU A 15 8.50 1.39 7.36
C LEU A 15 7.45 1.97 6.42
N MET A 16 6.91 1.16 5.52
CA MET A 16 5.94 1.58 4.53
C MET A 16 4.68 0.72 4.59
N PHE A 17 3.54 1.40 4.72
CA PHE A 17 2.22 0.87 4.45
C PHE A 17 1.94 1.00 2.95
N VAL A 18 1.46 -0.07 2.31
CA VAL A 18 1.14 -0.12 0.89
C VAL A 18 -0.25 -0.69 0.71
N GLY A 19 -1.19 0.08 0.19
CA GLY A 19 -2.53 -0.42 0.00
C GLY A 19 -3.60 0.64 -0.17
N ASP A 20 -4.78 0.32 0.33
CA ASP A 20 -5.98 1.14 0.24
C ASP A 20 -6.13 2.15 1.41
N SER A 21 -7.32 2.72 1.55
CA SER A 21 -7.64 3.72 2.58
C SER A 21 -7.56 3.20 4.01
N LEU A 22 -7.70 1.90 4.26
CA LEU A 22 -7.63 1.34 5.61
C LEU A 22 -6.19 1.19 6.05
N ASN A 23 -5.31 0.79 5.14
CA ASN A 23 -3.87 0.82 5.36
C ASN A 23 -3.35 2.25 5.60
N ARG A 24 -3.92 3.24 4.90
CA ARG A 24 -3.68 4.66 5.19
C ARG A 24 -4.11 5.07 6.61
N ASN A 25 -5.24 4.57 7.10
CA ASN A 25 -5.70 4.83 8.46
C ASN A 25 -4.73 4.24 9.50
N GLN A 26 -4.21 3.04 9.25
CA GLN A 26 -3.20 2.40 10.11
C GLN A 26 -1.89 3.17 10.14
N PHE A 27 -1.44 3.66 8.98
CA PHE A 27 -0.31 4.57 8.89
C PHE A 27 -0.52 5.82 9.77
N TYR A 28 -1.66 6.50 9.66
CA TYR A 28 -1.94 7.68 10.48
C TYR A 28 -2.04 7.36 11.98
N SER A 29 -2.61 6.21 12.33
CA SER A 29 -2.65 5.71 13.70
C SER A 29 -1.23 5.56 14.26
N LEU A 30 -0.33 4.89 13.54
CA LEU A 30 1.06 4.72 13.95
C LEU A 30 1.79 6.06 14.09
N VAL A 31 1.61 6.98 13.13
CA VAL A 31 2.17 8.34 13.22
C VAL A 31 1.71 9.04 14.49
N CYS A 32 0.41 8.96 14.83
CA CYS A 32 -0.13 9.54 16.07
C CYS A 32 0.50 8.92 17.33
N MET A 33 0.70 7.60 17.34
CA MET A 33 1.32 6.90 18.48
C MET A 33 2.77 7.32 18.73
N VAL A 34 3.53 7.71 17.70
CA VAL A 34 4.97 8.03 17.83
C VAL A 34 5.30 9.52 17.81
N GLN A 35 4.44 10.38 17.24
CA GLN A 35 4.81 11.78 17.00
C GLN A 35 4.93 12.63 18.27
N SER A 36 4.39 12.17 19.39
CA SER A 36 4.37 12.88 20.68
C SER A 36 5.72 12.85 21.39
N ILE A 37 6.55 11.84 21.12
CA ILE A 37 7.89 11.71 21.72
C ILE A 37 8.97 12.48 20.96
N LEU A 38 8.65 13.04 19.79
CA LEU A 38 9.59 13.80 18.96
C LEU A 38 9.61 15.28 19.35
N SER A 39 10.79 15.89 19.42
CA SER A 39 10.91 17.30 19.76
C SER A 39 10.31 18.21 18.67
N LYS A 40 9.95 19.44 19.06
CA LYS A 40 9.45 20.46 18.12
C LYS A 40 10.45 20.68 16.97
N GLY A 41 9.97 20.73 15.73
CA GLY A 41 10.80 20.87 14.53
C GLY A 41 11.56 19.60 14.07
N ARG A 42 11.51 18.52 14.86
CA ARG A 42 12.15 17.23 14.55
C ARG A 42 11.24 16.22 13.85
N LYS A 43 10.01 16.63 13.51
CA LYS A 43 9.07 15.90 12.66
C LYS A 43 8.68 16.68 11.41
N LYS A 44 8.43 15.99 10.30
CA LYS A 44 7.96 16.57 9.03
C LYS A 44 7.10 15.57 8.27
N VAL A 45 5.98 16.01 7.70
CA VAL A 45 5.21 15.22 6.73
C VAL A 45 5.45 15.78 5.33
N VAL A 46 5.68 14.89 4.36
CA VAL A 46 5.89 15.22 2.95
C VAL A 46 4.96 14.34 2.11
N LYS A 47 4.22 14.94 1.18
CA LYS A 47 3.44 14.21 0.17
C LYS A 47 4.11 14.38 -1.19
N ARG A 48 4.27 13.29 -1.94
CA ARG A 48 4.87 13.25 -3.29
C ARG A 48 4.16 12.19 -4.13
N GLY A 49 3.27 12.61 -5.01
CA GLY A 49 2.42 11.69 -5.78
C GLY A 49 1.68 10.73 -4.84
N SER A 50 1.82 9.43 -5.07
CA SER A 50 1.22 8.36 -4.27
C SER A 50 1.85 8.16 -2.88
N ASN A 51 2.96 8.84 -2.57
CA ASN A 51 3.67 8.71 -1.31
C ASN A 51 3.29 9.79 -0.28
N THR A 52 3.01 9.36 0.95
CA THR A 52 2.99 10.21 2.15
C THR A 52 4.07 9.74 3.12
N ILE A 53 5.01 10.60 3.47
CA ILE A 53 6.20 10.27 4.27
C ILE A 53 6.21 11.13 5.54
N PHE A 54 6.21 10.47 6.70
CA PHE A 54 6.47 11.08 7.99
C PHE A 54 7.93 10.85 8.38
N HIS A 55 8.71 11.93 8.50
CA HIS A 55 10.11 11.91 8.91
C HIS A 55 10.24 12.12 10.42
N ALA A 56 10.83 11.15 11.11
CA ALA A 56 11.28 11.27 12.49
C ALA A 56 12.79 11.55 12.53
N LYS A 57 13.17 12.84 12.47
CA LYS A 57 14.55 13.26 12.22
C LYS A 57 15.54 12.84 13.31
N GLU A 58 15.11 12.79 14.58
CA GLU A 58 15.93 12.31 15.72
C GLU A 58 16.36 10.85 15.57
N TYR A 59 15.56 10.05 14.89
CA TYR A 59 15.79 8.62 14.69
C TYR A 59 16.35 8.31 13.31
N ARG A 60 16.47 9.31 12.41
CA ARG A 60 16.78 9.08 10.99
C ARG A 60 15.86 8.03 10.37
N ALA A 61 14.58 8.06 10.77
CA ALA A 61 13.60 7.05 10.42
C ALA A 61 12.44 7.67 9.64
N THR A 62 11.80 6.87 8.79
CA THR A 62 10.57 7.24 8.08
C THR A 62 9.47 6.23 8.34
N LEU A 63 8.25 6.77 8.52
CA LEU A 63 7.02 6.03 8.40
C LEU A 63 6.34 6.52 7.12
N GLU A 64 5.94 5.60 6.26
CA GLU A 64 5.54 5.89 4.89
C GLU A 64 4.18 5.24 4.59
N PHE A 65 3.41 5.86 3.72
CA PHE A 65 2.21 5.30 3.10
C PHE A 65 2.30 5.48 1.59
N TYR A 66 2.15 4.39 0.85
CA TYR A 66 2.09 4.34 -0.60
C TYR A 66 0.69 3.93 -1.05
N TRP A 67 0.03 4.77 -1.85
CA TRP A 67 -1.27 4.47 -2.44
C TRP A 67 -1.15 3.45 -3.59
N ALA A 68 -1.61 2.23 -3.33
CA ALA A 68 -1.73 1.15 -4.31
C ALA A 68 -2.91 0.26 -3.90
N PRO A 69 -4.14 0.73 -4.10
CA PRO A 69 -5.33 0.15 -3.45
C PRO A 69 -5.66 -1.26 -3.93
N PHE A 70 -5.23 -1.63 -5.14
CA PHE A 70 -5.29 -2.99 -5.69
C PHE A 70 -3.92 -3.68 -5.74
N LEU A 71 -2.87 -3.06 -5.18
CA LEU A 71 -1.44 -3.40 -5.29
C LEU A 71 -0.86 -3.33 -6.71
N VAL A 72 -1.61 -3.78 -7.71
CA VAL A 72 -1.30 -3.71 -9.14
C VAL A 72 -1.81 -2.42 -9.77
N GLU A 73 -1.34 -2.15 -10.99
CA GLU A 73 -1.75 -1.01 -11.81
C GLU A 73 -3.27 -0.98 -11.99
N SER A 74 -3.87 0.16 -11.71
CA SER A 74 -5.30 0.40 -11.82
C SER A 74 -5.61 1.81 -12.29
N ASN A 75 -6.83 2.03 -12.78
CA ASN A 75 -7.32 3.39 -13.06
C ASN A 75 -7.68 4.18 -11.78
N SER A 76 -7.39 3.65 -10.60
CA SER A 76 -7.68 4.24 -9.29
C SER A 76 -6.42 4.58 -8.49
N ASP A 77 -5.26 4.65 -9.15
CA ASP A 77 -3.94 4.85 -8.52
C ASP A 77 -3.60 6.32 -8.23
N ASP A 78 -4.44 7.26 -8.64
CA ASP A 78 -4.31 8.67 -8.23
C ASP A 78 -4.92 8.86 -6.83
N PRO A 79 -4.14 9.16 -5.78
CA PRO A 79 -4.66 9.31 -4.42
C PRO A 79 -5.62 10.50 -4.23
N ASN A 80 -5.77 11.40 -5.21
CA ASN A 80 -6.74 12.50 -5.20
C ASN A 80 -7.96 12.19 -6.08
N ILE A 81 -7.78 11.42 -7.16
CA ILE A 81 -8.84 11.06 -8.12
C ILE A 81 -8.97 9.53 -8.19
N HIS A 82 -9.41 8.94 -7.10
CA HIS A 82 -9.55 7.48 -6.97
C HIS A 82 -10.96 7.00 -6.68
N SER A 83 -11.90 7.88 -6.37
CA SER A 83 -13.30 7.49 -6.14
C SER A 83 -14.07 7.53 -7.46
N ILE A 84 -13.83 6.52 -8.28
CA ILE A 84 -14.47 6.36 -9.59
C ILE A 84 -15.42 5.16 -9.59
N GLU A 85 -16.47 5.25 -10.40
CA GLU A 85 -17.55 4.26 -10.47
C GLU A 85 -17.04 2.92 -11.03
N HIS A 86 -16.24 2.96 -12.09
CA HIS A 86 -15.71 1.77 -12.74
C HIS A 86 -14.23 1.60 -12.45
N ARG A 87 -13.92 0.77 -11.44
CA ARG A 87 -12.55 0.40 -11.07
C ARG A 87 -12.07 -0.73 -11.95
N ILE A 88 -10.91 -0.56 -12.58
CA ILE A 88 -10.35 -1.49 -13.56
C ILE A 88 -8.88 -1.72 -13.22
N ILE A 89 -8.47 -2.98 -13.21
CA ILE A 89 -7.13 -3.41 -12.82
C ILE A 89 -6.37 -4.06 -13.98
N ARG A 90 -5.05 -4.11 -13.86
CA ARG A 90 -4.14 -4.92 -14.68
C ARG A 90 -3.40 -5.90 -13.76
N PRO A 91 -3.96 -7.09 -13.51
CA PRO A 91 -3.52 -7.97 -12.43
C PRO A 91 -2.09 -8.51 -12.56
N GLU A 92 -1.51 -8.50 -13.77
CA GLU A 92 -0.13 -8.90 -14.02
C GLU A 92 0.84 -7.70 -14.15
N ARG A 93 0.47 -6.50 -13.68
CA ARG A 93 1.29 -5.28 -13.78
C ARG A 93 1.47 -4.65 -12.42
N ILE A 94 2.66 -4.78 -11.82
CA ILE A 94 2.93 -4.28 -10.46
C ILE A 94 4.15 -3.35 -10.40
N GLU A 95 5.01 -3.40 -11.41
CA GLU A 95 6.35 -2.80 -11.44
C GLU A 95 6.31 -1.27 -11.27
N GLY A 96 5.27 -0.63 -11.82
CA GLY A 96 5.03 0.80 -11.70
C GLY A 96 4.89 1.27 -10.25
N HIS A 97 4.31 0.44 -9.38
CA HIS A 97 4.27 0.70 -7.94
C HIS A 97 5.50 0.14 -7.22
N ALA A 98 5.87 -1.08 -7.57
CA ALA A 98 6.82 -1.85 -6.80
C ALA A 98 8.24 -1.27 -6.82
N GLN A 99 8.58 -0.45 -7.81
CA GLN A 99 9.80 0.35 -7.82
C GLN A 99 9.98 1.22 -6.57
N TYR A 100 8.90 1.66 -5.91
CA TYR A 100 8.96 2.50 -4.71
C TYR A 100 9.09 1.71 -3.41
N TRP A 101 8.81 0.41 -3.43
CA TRP A 101 8.82 -0.48 -2.26
C TRP A 101 10.21 -1.08 -2.00
N ARG A 102 11.07 -1.10 -3.02
CA ARG A 102 12.45 -1.61 -2.91
C ARG A 102 13.24 -0.82 -1.86
N GLY A 103 14.04 -1.55 -1.08
CA GLY A 103 14.91 -0.96 -0.04
C GLY A 103 14.14 -0.39 1.16
N VAL A 104 12.89 -0.78 1.37
CA VAL A 104 12.15 -0.53 2.62
C VAL A 104 12.44 -1.67 3.60
N ASP A 105 12.68 -1.35 4.88
CA ASP A 105 13.02 -2.34 5.91
C ASP A 105 11.78 -3.10 6.43
N TYR A 106 10.62 -2.43 6.48
CA TYR A 106 9.35 -3.02 6.89
C TYR A 106 8.24 -2.66 5.90
N LEU A 107 7.73 -3.65 5.17
CA LEU A 107 6.61 -3.49 4.25
C LEU A 107 5.33 -4.06 4.87
N ILE A 108 4.26 -3.27 4.90
CA ILE A 108 2.95 -3.66 5.42
C ILE A 108 1.93 -3.48 4.31
N PHE A 109 1.53 -4.57 3.69
CA PHE A 109 0.58 -4.57 2.57
C PHE A 109 -0.86 -4.73 3.06
N ASP A 110 -1.81 -4.23 2.28
CA ASP A 110 -3.24 -4.48 2.42
C ASP A 110 -3.92 -4.25 1.07
N THR A 111 -4.96 -5.02 0.77
CA THR A 111 -5.90 -4.71 -0.30
C THR A 111 -7.20 -5.49 -0.08
N TYR A 112 -8.31 -4.79 0.17
CA TYR A 112 -9.59 -5.47 0.35
C TYR A 112 -10.82 -4.63 0.03
N ILE A 113 -10.96 -3.44 0.61
CA ILE A 113 -12.28 -2.78 0.73
C ILE A 113 -12.94 -2.50 -0.63
N TRP A 114 -12.15 -2.22 -1.67
CA TRP A 114 -12.66 -1.94 -3.01
C TRP A 114 -13.02 -3.17 -3.84
N TRP A 115 -12.47 -4.35 -3.49
CA TRP A 115 -12.87 -5.61 -4.10
C TRP A 115 -14.33 -5.95 -3.79
N MET A 116 -14.86 -5.39 -2.71
CA MET A 116 -16.21 -5.65 -2.22
C MET A 116 -17.29 -4.83 -2.92
N ASN A 117 -16.92 -3.88 -3.79
CA ASN A 117 -17.87 -3.01 -4.48
C ASN A 117 -18.75 -3.76 -5.50
N THR A 118 -18.23 -4.79 -6.14
CA THR A 118 -18.90 -5.52 -7.24
C THR A 118 -18.61 -7.02 -7.15
N ALA A 119 -19.53 -7.86 -7.64
CA ALA A 119 -19.37 -9.33 -7.62
C ALA A 119 -18.18 -9.78 -8.49
N ASP A 120 -18.02 -9.13 -9.65
CA ASP A 120 -16.92 -9.34 -10.58
C ASP A 120 -15.99 -8.11 -10.62
N ILE A 121 -14.77 -8.32 -11.05
CA ILE A 121 -13.72 -7.31 -11.16
C ILE A 121 -13.42 -7.07 -12.63
N LYS A 122 -13.40 -5.79 -13.02
CA LYS A 122 -13.08 -5.37 -14.37
C LYS A 122 -11.57 -5.48 -14.59
N VAL A 123 -11.15 -6.33 -15.50
CA VAL A 123 -9.75 -6.54 -15.88
C VAL A 123 -9.52 -5.97 -17.26
N ARG A 124 -8.58 -5.03 -17.38
CA ARG A 124 -8.27 -4.42 -18.68
C ARG A 124 -7.72 -5.48 -19.63
N ARG A 125 -8.21 -5.49 -20.88
CA ARG A 125 -7.67 -6.40 -21.90
C ARG A 125 -6.17 -6.14 -22.13
N PRO A 126 -5.33 -7.19 -22.27
CA PRO A 126 -3.88 -7.03 -22.40
C PRO A 126 -3.45 -6.06 -23.50
N ASP A 127 -4.05 -6.17 -24.69
CA ASP A 127 -3.71 -5.40 -25.88
C ASP A 127 -4.41 -4.03 -25.97
N SER A 128 -5.32 -3.74 -25.04
CA SER A 128 -6.05 -2.48 -25.04
C SER A 128 -5.16 -1.32 -24.59
N ARG A 129 -5.32 -0.16 -25.23
CA ARG A 129 -4.76 1.12 -24.78
C ARG A 129 -5.71 1.91 -23.88
N SER A 130 -6.98 1.52 -23.81
CA SER A 130 -8.03 2.21 -23.07
C SER A 130 -8.51 1.41 -21.87
N TRP A 131 -8.81 2.10 -20.77
CA TRP A 131 -9.49 1.48 -19.63
C TRP A 131 -10.92 1.03 -19.98
N SER A 132 -11.56 1.62 -21.01
CA SER A 132 -12.92 1.25 -21.40
C SER A 132 -13.05 -0.18 -21.93
N GLU A 133 -11.97 -0.80 -22.41
CA GLU A 133 -11.97 -2.17 -22.92
C GLU A 133 -11.46 -3.13 -21.84
N HIS A 134 -12.41 -3.81 -21.20
CA HIS A 134 -12.17 -4.72 -20.09
C HIS A 134 -13.11 -5.91 -20.17
N ASP A 135 -12.72 -6.98 -19.50
CA ASP A 135 -13.57 -8.14 -19.25
C ASP A 135 -13.95 -8.16 -17.76
N GLU A 136 -15.08 -8.78 -17.45
CA GLU A 136 -15.49 -9.01 -16.06
C GLU A 136 -15.03 -10.40 -15.63
N VAL A 137 -14.24 -10.44 -14.56
CA VAL A 137 -13.61 -11.66 -14.04
C VAL A 137 -14.13 -11.89 -12.63
N PRO A 138 -14.49 -13.14 -12.25
CA PRO A 138 -14.92 -13.46 -10.89
C PRO A 138 -13.95 -12.91 -9.85
N ARG A 139 -14.47 -12.24 -8.81
CA ARG A 139 -13.63 -11.54 -7.82
C ARG A 139 -12.53 -12.42 -7.24
N ILE A 140 -12.85 -13.67 -6.88
CA ILE A 140 -11.88 -14.61 -6.28
C ILE A 140 -10.75 -14.94 -7.25
N GLU A 141 -11.07 -15.11 -8.54
CA GLU A 141 -10.08 -15.36 -9.58
C GLU A 141 -9.17 -14.14 -9.79
N ALA A 142 -9.76 -12.95 -9.92
CA ALA A 142 -9.01 -11.71 -10.06
C ALA A 142 -8.10 -11.43 -8.85
N TYR A 143 -8.60 -11.69 -7.64
CA TYR A 143 -7.83 -11.55 -6.39
C TYR A 143 -6.65 -12.53 -6.36
N GLY A 144 -6.88 -13.79 -6.75
CA GLY A 144 -5.83 -14.80 -6.85
C GLY A 144 -4.73 -14.41 -7.83
N ARG A 145 -5.08 -13.84 -8.99
CA ARG A 145 -4.12 -13.32 -9.98
C ARG A 145 -3.27 -12.18 -9.39
N VAL A 146 -3.89 -11.21 -8.73
CA VAL A 146 -3.17 -10.09 -8.09
C VAL A 146 -2.24 -10.59 -7.00
N LEU A 147 -2.71 -11.46 -6.11
CA LEU A 147 -1.86 -12.01 -5.04
C LEU A 147 -0.71 -12.85 -5.59
N LYS A 148 -0.92 -13.59 -6.67
CA LYS A 148 0.14 -14.31 -7.36
C LYS A 148 1.21 -13.33 -7.86
N THR A 149 0.83 -12.31 -8.63
CA THR A 149 1.75 -11.26 -9.13
C THR A 149 2.51 -10.58 -7.99
N TRP A 150 1.82 -10.22 -6.90
CA TRP A 150 2.45 -9.64 -5.72
C TRP A 150 3.46 -10.59 -5.06
N SER A 151 3.10 -11.87 -4.88
CA SER A 151 3.98 -12.86 -4.26
C SER A 151 5.20 -13.20 -5.13
N ASP A 152 5.02 -13.29 -6.44
CA ASP A 152 6.10 -13.50 -7.42
C ASP A 152 7.08 -12.32 -7.34
N TRP A 153 6.57 -11.08 -7.34
CA TRP A 153 7.40 -9.89 -7.17
C TRP A 153 8.19 -9.91 -5.86
N LEU A 154 7.56 -10.28 -4.74
CA LEU A 154 8.25 -10.36 -3.44
C LEU A 154 9.41 -11.35 -3.49
N ASN A 155 9.18 -12.55 -4.01
CA ASN A 155 10.19 -13.61 -4.10
C ASN A 155 11.41 -13.18 -4.92
N GLU A 156 11.19 -12.37 -5.96
CA GLU A 156 12.25 -11.91 -6.85
C GLU A 156 12.98 -10.66 -6.36
N ASN A 157 12.34 -9.82 -5.53
CA ASN A 157 12.82 -8.46 -5.24
C ASN A 157 13.12 -8.18 -3.77
N ILE A 158 12.73 -9.06 -2.85
CA ILE A 158 12.87 -8.85 -1.41
C ILE A 158 13.87 -9.83 -0.82
N ASP A 159 14.90 -9.28 -0.17
CA ASP A 159 15.82 -10.05 0.67
C ASP A 159 15.24 -10.18 2.09
N PRO A 160 14.82 -11.38 2.53
CA PRO A 160 14.22 -11.59 3.84
C PRO A 160 15.20 -11.34 5.01
N ALA A 161 16.52 -11.31 4.76
CA ALA A 161 17.50 -10.95 5.78
C ALA A 161 17.49 -9.43 6.07
N ARG A 162 16.95 -8.62 5.16
CA ARG A 162 16.95 -7.16 5.25
C ARG A 162 15.56 -6.57 5.45
N THR A 163 14.55 -7.14 4.82
CA THR A 163 13.19 -6.60 4.81
C THR A 163 12.22 -7.59 5.44
N SER A 164 11.45 -7.12 6.42
CA SER A 164 10.31 -7.87 6.95
C SER A 164 9.02 -7.46 6.23
N VAL A 165 8.26 -8.44 5.79
CA VAL A 165 7.01 -8.24 5.04
C VAL A 165 5.82 -8.70 5.88
N PHE A 166 4.77 -7.89 5.91
CA PHE A 166 3.50 -8.18 6.56
C PHE A 166 2.37 -7.97 5.55
N PHE A 167 1.30 -8.75 5.68
CA PHE A 167 0.06 -8.54 4.94
C PHE A 167 -1.08 -8.42 5.95
N MET A 168 -1.74 -7.27 5.97
CA MET A 168 -2.91 -7.05 6.78
C MET A 168 -4.08 -7.81 6.17
N THR A 169 -4.70 -8.65 6.99
CA THR A 169 -5.91 -9.35 6.58
C THR A 169 -7.08 -8.38 6.46
N ILE A 170 -8.16 -8.89 5.87
CA ILE A 170 -9.45 -8.24 5.70
C ILE A 170 -9.85 -7.38 6.91
N SER A 171 -10.10 -6.09 6.65
CA SER A 171 -10.82 -5.23 7.59
C SER A 171 -12.34 -5.35 7.33
N PRO A 172 -13.13 -5.77 8.33
CA PRO A 172 -14.55 -6.03 8.14
C PRO A 172 -15.35 -4.73 7.94
N ILE A 173 -16.49 -4.89 7.28
CA ILE A 173 -17.54 -3.87 7.23
C ILE A 173 -18.67 -4.28 8.16
N HIS A 174 -19.26 -3.32 8.86
CA HIS A 174 -20.36 -3.55 9.82
C HIS A 174 -21.67 -2.95 9.28
N ILE A 175 -22.01 -3.27 8.03
CA ILE A 175 -23.14 -2.63 7.32
C ILE A 175 -24.45 -3.44 7.35
N ARG A 176 -24.49 -4.65 7.93
CA ARG A 176 -25.67 -5.41 8.33
C ARG A 176 -25.25 -6.73 8.94
#